data_AF-A0A3M1FGG7-F1
#
_entry.id   AF-A0A3M1FGG7-F1
#
_cell.length_a   1.000
_cell.length_b   1.000
_cell.length_c   1.000
_cell.angle_alpha   90.00
_cell.angle_beta   90.00
_cell.angle_gamma   90.00
#
_symmetry.space_group_name_H-M   'P 1'
#
loop_
_entity.id
_entity.type
_entity.pdbx_description
1 polymer ?
#
loop_
_entity_poly.entity_id
_entity_poly.type
_entity_poly.pdbx_seq_one_letter_code
_entity_poly.pdbx_strand_id
1 'polypeptide(L)' 'MSDKESPQVGFVGLGAMGMGMAQSLVRAGLPVRAYDI' A
#
# COMPACT_ATOMS: atom_id res chain seq x y z
N MET A 1 10.75 22.59 0.06
CA MET A 1 10.32 21.23 -0.34
C MET A 1 8.86 21.35 -0.69
N SER A 2 8.44 21.05 -1.92
CA SER A 2 7.01 21.12 -2.26
C SER A 2 6.28 20.00 -1.52
N ASP A 3 5.46 20.36 -0.54
CA ASP A 3 4.56 19.48 0.22
C ASP A 3 3.47 18.93 -0.71
N LYS A 4 3.84 18.03 -1.62
CA LYS A 4 2.86 17.23 -2.35
C LYS A 4 2.63 15.97 -1.51
N GLU A 5 1.49 15.91 -0.83
CA GLU A 5 1.07 14.72 -0.09
C GLU A 5 1.34 13.48 -0.95
N SER A 6 2.05 12.51 -0.38
CA SER A 6 2.30 11.25 -1.08
C SER A 6 0.94 10.58 -1.30
N PRO A 7 0.59 10.20 -2.55
CA PRO A 7 -0.71 9.63 -2.84
C PRO A 7 -0.91 8.35 -2.02
N GLN A 8 -2.03 8.29 -1.29
CA GLN A 8 -2.40 7.12 -0.50
C GLN A 8 -2.83 5.98 -1.42
N VAL A 9 -2.27 4.78 -1.21
CA VAL A 9 -2.58 3.59 -1.99
C VAL A 9 -3.60 2.74 -1.23
N GLY A 10 -4.79 2.57 -1.81
CA GLY A 10 -5.76 1.57 -1.36
C GLY A 10 -5.44 0.20 -1.93
N PHE A 11 -5.39 -0.83 -1.09
CA PHE A 11 -5.12 -2.21 -1.51
C PHE A 11 -6.24 -3.14 -1.02
N VAL A 12 -6.86 -3.93 -1.90
CA VAL A 12 -7.97 -4.84 -1.55
C VAL A 12 -7.58 -6.27 -1.88
N GLY A 13 -7.69 -7.15 -0.88
CA GLY A 13 -7.35 -8.57 -0.98
C GLY A 13 -5.93 -8.86 -0.49
N LEU A 14 -5.79 -9.48 0.69
CA LEU A 14 -4.51 -9.83 1.32
C LEU A 14 -4.25 -11.35 1.36
N GLY A 15 -4.92 -12.10 0.49
CA GLY A 15 -4.70 -13.54 0.33
C GLY A 15 -3.29 -13.91 -0.15
N ALA A 16 -3.11 -15.16 -0.57
CA ALA A 16 -1.80 -15.75 -0.88
C ALA A 16 -0.91 -14.94 -1.85
N MET A 17 -1.51 -14.16 -2.76
CA MET A 17 -0.79 -13.26 -3.66
C MET A 17 -0.70 -11.81 -3.14
N GLY A 18 -1.73 -11.31 -2.47
CA GLY A 18 -1.91 -9.88 -2.18
C GLY A 18 -0.99 -9.34 -1.08
N MET A 19 -0.70 -10.16 -0.05
CA MET A 19 0.10 -9.70 1.08
C MET A 19 1.53 -9.28 0.69
N GLY A 20 2.21 -10.06 -0.15
CA GLY A 20 3.57 -9.74 -0.59
C GLY A 20 3.62 -8.46 -1.42
N MET A 21 2.57 -8.19 -2.20
CA MET A 21 2.43 -6.95 -2.97
C MET A 21 2.21 -5.73 -2.06
N ALA A 22 1.28 -5.82 -1.11
CA ALA A 22 1.03 -4.77 -0.13
C ALA A 22 2.30 -4.43 0.68
N GLN A 23 3.03 -5.46 1.11
CA GLN A 23 4.32 -5.28 1.81
C GLN A 23 5.38 -4.61 0.94
N SER A 24 5.43 -4.93 -0.36
CA SER A 24 6.38 -4.32 -1.29
C SER A 24 6.12 -2.82 -1.46
N LEU A 25 4.85 -2.41 -1.50
CA LEU A 25 4.45 -1.00 -1.55
C LEU A 25 4.85 -0.25 -0.27
N VAL A 26 4.65 -0.86 0.90
CA VAL A 26 5.09 -0.28 2.18
C VAL A 26 6.61 -0.13 2.22
N ARG A 27 7.36 -1.14 1.76
CA ARG A 27 8.84 -1.09 1.69
C ARG A 27 9.35 -0.01 0.74
N ALA A 28 8.57 0.33 -0.29
CA ALA A 28 8.87 1.44 -1.19
C ALA A 28 8.59 2.83 -0.58
N GLY A 29 8.12 2.89 0.67
CA GLY A 29 7.80 4.15 1.36
C GLY A 29 6.43 4.72 0.98
N LEU A 30 5.57 3.95 0.32
CA LEU A 30 4.24 4.40 -0.05
C LEU A 30 3.27 4.22 1.13
N PRO A 31 2.44 5.23 1.43
CA PRO A 31 1.39 5.08 2.42
C PRO A 31 0.30 4.15 1.87
N VAL A 32 0.20 2.94 2.42
CA VAL A 32 -0.75 1.90 1.99
C VAL A 32 -1.83 1.68 3.04
N ARG A 33 -3.09 1.66 2.60
CA ARG A 33 -4.23 1.22 3.41
C ARG A 33 -4.83 -0.03 2.77
N ALA A 34 -4.64 -1.16 3.43
CA ALA A 34 -5.10 -2.45 2.94
C ALA A 34 -6.40 -2.89 3.62
N TYR A 35 -7.27 -3.55 2.87
CA TYR A 35 -8.53 -4.14 3.32
C TYR A 35 -8.67 -5.56 2.77
N ASP A 36 -9.21 -6.46 3.58
CA ASP A 36 -9.58 -7.82 3.20
C ASP A 36 -10.89 -8.20 3.92
N ILE A 37 -11.59 -9.25 3.46
CA ILE A 37 -12.85 -9.72 4.08
C ILE A 37 -12.62 -10.53 5.36
#